data_AF-A0A258LJQ6-F1
#
_entry.id   AF-A0A258LJQ6-F1
#
_cell.length_a   1.000
_cell.length_b   1.000
_cell.length_c   1.000
_cell.angle_alpha   90.00
_cell.angle_beta   90.00
_cell.angle_gamma   90.00
#
_symmetry.space_group_name_H-M   'P 1'
#
loop_
_entity.id
_entity.type
_entity.pdbx_description
1 polymer ?
#
loop_
_entity_poly.entity_id
_entity_poly.type
_entity_poly.pdbx_seq_one_letter_code
_entity_poly.pdbx_strand_id
1 'polypeptide(L)'
;MPETLIKHALKTAATLTAFALVGTALLSYIFAITRAPIEASEAEAKLALFKQIMPQENFDNDILKHVVQVAPSPLLGNRAATQANIAMLNNQVAGVILEAVAHDGYSGDIK
;
A
#
# COMPACT_ATOMS: atom_id res chain seq x y z
N MET A 1 -11.50 -36.36 38.43
CA MET A 1 -10.29 -36.24 37.59
C MET A 1 -10.52 -35.61 36.21
N PRO A 2 -11.60 -35.91 35.44
CA PRO A 2 -11.83 -35.22 34.15
C PRO A 2 -12.33 -33.78 34.28
N GLU A 3 -13.11 -33.48 35.33
CA GLU A 3 -13.68 -32.14 35.57
C GLU A 3 -12.61 -31.05 35.78
N THR A 4 -11.47 -31.39 36.42
CA THR A 4 -10.36 -30.46 36.64
C THR A 4 -9.63 -30.15 35.33
N LEU A 5 -9.45 -31.14 34.46
CA LEU A 5 -8.81 -30.95 33.14
C LEU A 5 -9.63 -30.00 32.25
N ILE A 6 -10.96 -30.18 32.20
CA ILE A 6 -11.85 -29.30 31.43
C ILE A 6 -11.83 -27.88 31.99
N LYS A 7 -11.85 -27.71 33.32
CA LYS A 7 -11.75 -26.39 33.97
C LYS A 7 -10.44 -25.66 33.62
N HIS A 8 -9.31 -26.36 33.63
CA HIS A 8 -8.03 -25.78 33.24
C HIS A 8 -7.98 -25.41 31.75
N ALA A 9 -8.49 -26.29 30.88
CA ALA A 9 -8.56 -26.03 29.44
C ALA A 9 -9.44 -24.80 29.13
N LEU A 10 -10.61 -24.69 29.74
CA LEU A 10 -11.51 -23.53 29.58
C LEU A 10 -10.86 -22.24 30.08
N LYS A 11 -10.17 -22.26 31.21
CA LYS A 11 -9.46 -21.08 31.74
C LYS A 11 -8.40 -20.60 30.75
N THR A 12 -7.57 -21.49 30.23
CA THR A 12 -6.52 -21.14 29.27
C THR A 12 -7.12 -20.62 27.96
N ALA A 13 -8.17 -21.28 27.43
CA ALA A 13 -8.87 -20.82 26.24
C ALA A 13 -9.48 -19.42 26.42
N ALA A 14 -10.10 -19.17 27.57
CA ALA A 14 -10.64 -17.84 27.90
C ALA A 14 -9.54 -16.78 27.99
N THR A 15 -8.40 -17.10 28.62
CA THR A 15 -7.25 -16.18 28.69
C THR A 15 -6.68 -15.86 27.30
N LEU A 16 -6.48 -16.87 26.45
CA LEU A 16 -5.99 -16.66 25.08
C LEU A 16 -6.97 -15.87 24.23
N THR A 17 -8.27 -16.13 24.38
CA THR A 17 -9.31 -15.39 23.67
C THR A 17 -9.34 -13.93 24.10
N ALA A 18 -9.28 -13.65 25.40
CA ALA A 18 -9.22 -12.29 25.91
C ALA A 18 -7.98 -11.55 25.42
N PHE A 19 -6.81 -12.22 25.45
CA PHE A 19 -5.58 -11.65 24.92
C PHE A 19 -5.68 -11.34 23.43
N ALA A 20 -6.18 -12.27 22.62
CA ALA A 20 -6.36 -12.08 21.19
C ALA A 20 -7.32 -10.92 20.90
N LEU A 21 -8.46 -10.85 21.59
CA LEU A 21 -9.43 -9.76 21.42
C LEU A 21 -8.81 -8.40 21.74
N VAL A 22 -8.08 -8.29 22.86
CA VAL A 22 -7.42 -7.03 23.24
C VAL A 22 -6.34 -6.66 22.22
N GLY A 23 -5.52 -7.61 21.79
CA GLY A 23 -4.47 -7.38 20.80
C GLY A 23 -5.04 -6.95 19.44
N THR A 24 -6.08 -7.62 18.95
CA THR A 24 -6.76 -7.27 17.70
C THR A 24 -7.45 -5.92 17.80
N ALA A 25 -8.13 -5.61 18.91
CA ALA A 25 -8.76 -4.32 19.11
C ALA A 25 -7.73 -3.18 19.11
N LEU A 26 -6.59 -3.38 19.79
CA LEU A 26 -5.50 -2.41 19.81
C LEU A 26 -4.90 -2.23 18.41
N LEU A 27 -4.59 -3.32 17.70
CA LEU A 27 -4.04 -3.24 16.35
C LEU A 27 -5.01 -2.56 15.38
N SER A 28 -6.30 -2.91 15.44
CA SER A 28 -7.34 -2.29 14.63
C SER A 28 -7.50 -0.80 14.92
N TYR A 29 -7.39 -0.41 16.21
CA TYR A 29 -7.46 0.99 16.60
C TYR A 29 -6.27 1.78 16.04
N ILE A 30 -5.05 1.26 16.22
CA ILE A 30 -3.84 1.89 15.66
C ILE A 30 -3.94 1.99 14.14
N PHE A 31 -4.32 0.91 13.46
CA PHE A 31 -4.52 0.93 12.00
C PHE A 31 -5.52 2.01 11.57
N ALA A 32 -6.65 2.13 12.26
CA ALA A 32 -7.67 3.12 11.89
C ALA A 32 -7.16 4.56 12.03
N ILE A 33 -6.35 4.87 13.05
CA ILE A 33 -5.82 6.23 13.26
C ILE A 33 -4.59 6.52 12.41
N THR A 34 -3.79 5.51 12.05
CA THR A 34 -2.55 5.71 11.27
C THR A 34 -2.74 5.57 9.76
N ARG A 35 -3.84 4.96 9.30
CA ARG A 35 -4.08 4.74 7.87
C ARG A 35 -4.02 6.02 7.05
N ALA A 36 -4.82 7.04 7.40
CA ALA A 36 -4.86 8.30 6.66
C ALA A 36 -3.51 9.04 6.61
N PRO A 37 -2.77 9.23 7.73
CA PRO A 37 -1.46 9.88 7.66
C PRO A 37 -0.42 9.05 6.91
N ILE A 38 -0.48 7.71 6.95
CA ILE A 38 0.39 6.85 6.13
C ILE A 38 0.09 7.04 4.64
N GLU A 39 -1.18 6.97 4.23
CA GLU A 39 -1.58 7.18 2.83
C GLU A 39 -1.15 8.57 2.31
N ALA A 40 -1.25 9.62 3.14
CA ALA A 40 -0.79 10.95 2.79
C ALA A 40 0.74 11.02 2.63
N SER A 41 1.49 10.38 3.52
CA SER A 41 2.96 10.33 3.46
C SER A 41 3.45 9.53 2.25
N GLU A 42 2.78 8.42 1.91
CA GLU A 42 3.06 7.64 0.70
C GLU A 42 2.81 8.46 -0.57
N ALA A 43 1.70 9.21 -0.62
CA ALA A 43 1.39 10.08 -1.75
C ALA A 43 2.43 11.20 -1.91
N GLU A 44 2.89 11.80 -0.82
CA GLU A 44 3.95 12.82 -0.84
C GLU A 44 5.28 12.24 -1.33
N ALA A 45 5.68 11.08 -0.81
CA ALA A 45 6.91 10.40 -1.23
C ALA A 45 6.86 10.03 -2.72
N LYS A 46 5.73 9.50 -3.20
CA LYS A 46 5.52 9.18 -4.61
C LYS A 46 5.61 10.42 -5.50
N LEU A 47 4.97 11.52 -5.08
CA LEU A 47 5.04 12.78 -5.80
C LEU A 47 6.47 13.33 -5.83
N ALA A 48 7.24 13.20 -4.75
CA ALA A 48 8.64 13.60 -4.70
C ALA A 48 9.50 12.80 -5.71
N LEU A 49 9.28 11.48 -5.83
CA LEU A 49 9.94 10.66 -6.84
C LEU A 49 9.57 11.10 -8.26
N PHE A 50 8.29 11.38 -8.51
CA PHE A 50 7.85 11.84 -9.83
C PHE A 50 8.51 13.16 -10.21
N LYS A 51 8.66 14.08 -9.26
CA LYS A 51 9.34 15.36 -9.44
C LYS A 51 10.83 15.22 -9.76
N GLN A 52 11.48 14.11 -9.38
CA GLN A 52 12.86 13.83 -9.77
C GLN A 52 12.99 13.40 -11.23
N ILE A 53 11.96 12.73 -11.77
CA ILE A 53 11.92 12.24 -13.15
C ILE A 53 11.42 13.33 -14.09
N MET A 54 10.39 14.05 -13.67
CA MET A 54 9.71 15.09 -14.43
C MET A 54 9.60 16.35 -13.56
N PRO A 55 10.38 17.40 -13.83
CA PRO A 55 10.31 18.66 -13.08
C PRO A 55 8.89 19.23 -13.07
N GLN A 56 8.52 19.95 -12.01
CA GLN A 56 7.16 20.51 -11.84
C GLN A 56 6.75 21.48 -12.95
N GLU A 57 7.72 22.06 -13.66
CA GLU A 57 7.46 22.97 -14.79
C GLU A 57 6.86 22.24 -16.00
N ASN A 58 6.89 20.91 -16.00
CA ASN A 58 6.48 20.08 -17.13
C ASN A 58 5.03 19.59 -17.02
N PHE A 59 4.31 19.85 -15.92
CA PHE A 59 2.92 19.44 -15.75
C PHE A 59 2.15 20.34 -14.76
N ASP A 60 0.85 20.51 -14.98
CA ASP A 60 -0.05 21.35 -14.18
C ASP A 60 -1.23 20.58 -13.54
N ASN A 61 -1.37 19.29 -13.85
CA ASN A 61 -2.45 18.45 -13.35
C ASN A 61 -2.11 17.73 -12.03
N ASP A 62 -3.15 17.24 -11.34
CA ASP A 62 -3.01 16.31 -10.22
C ASP A 62 -2.64 14.90 -10.76
N ILE A 63 -1.34 14.71 -11.02
CA ILE A 63 -0.79 13.52 -11.67
C ILE A 63 -1.11 12.22 -10.92
N LEU A 64 -1.26 12.27 -9.59
CA LEU A 64 -1.59 11.09 -8.78
C LEU A 64 -3.06 10.65 -8.94
N LYS A 65 -3.94 11.54 -9.42
CA LYS A 65 -5.35 11.24 -9.70
C LYS A 65 -5.61 10.97 -11.17
N HIS A 66 -4.72 11.40 -12.06
CA HIS A 66 -4.87 11.22 -13.50
C HIS A 66 -4.16 9.94 -13.96
N VAL A 67 -4.83 8.80 -13.76
CA VAL A 67 -4.25 7.48 -13.99
C VAL A 67 -5.01 6.68 -15.04
N VAL A 68 -4.28 5.83 -15.77
CA VAL A 68 -4.83 4.81 -16.66
C VAL A 68 -4.32 3.43 -16.26
N GLN A 69 -5.14 2.40 -16.46
CA GLN A 69 -4.72 1.03 -16.16
C GLN A 69 -3.85 0.47 -17.27
N VAL A 70 -2.74 -0.15 -16.87
CA VAL A 70 -1.80 -0.85 -17.73
C VAL A 70 -1.95 -2.34 -17.47
N ALA A 71 -2.21 -3.10 -18.52
CA ALA A 71 -2.29 -4.55 -18.44
C ALA A 71 -0.94 -5.16 -17.99
N PRO A 72 -0.94 -6.40 -17.46
CA PRO A 72 0.29 -7.14 -17.21
C PRO A 72 1.19 -7.18 -18.45
N SER A 73 2.47 -6.86 -18.26
CA SER A 73 3.46 -6.74 -19.31
C SER A 73 4.81 -7.27 -18.83
N PRO A 74 5.41 -8.27 -19.51
CA PRO A 74 6.76 -8.73 -19.18
C PRO A 74 7.81 -7.61 -19.20
N LEU A 75 7.61 -6.57 -20.02
CA LEU A 75 8.53 -5.42 -20.11
C LEU A 75 8.52 -4.54 -18.85
N LEU A 76 7.40 -4.53 -18.12
CA LEU A 76 7.26 -3.81 -16.85
C LEU A 76 7.42 -4.74 -15.65
N GLY A 77 7.58 -6.05 -15.86
CA GLY A 77 7.64 -7.04 -14.78
C GLY A 77 6.36 -7.13 -13.93
N ASN A 78 5.26 -6.49 -14.30
CA ASN A 78 4.01 -6.54 -13.55
C ASN A 78 3.20 -7.82 -13.90
N ARG A 79 2.80 -8.57 -12.87
CA ARG A 79 1.96 -9.78 -13.02
C ARG A 79 0.45 -9.48 -12.98
N ALA A 80 0.07 -8.31 -12.48
CA ALA A 80 -1.29 -7.81 -12.40
C ALA A 80 -1.36 -6.40 -13.01
N ALA A 81 -2.57 -5.92 -13.29
CA ALA A 81 -2.75 -4.57 -13.82
C ALA A 81 -2.17 -3.52 -12.85
N THR A 82 -1.41 -2.58 -13.39
CA THR A 82 -0.78 -1.47 -12.65
C THR A 82 -1.24 -0.13 -13.22
N GLN A 83 -0.92 0.96 -12.53
CA GLN A 83 -1.33 2.31 -12.94
C GLN A 83 -0.20 3.01 -13.69
N ALA A 84 -0.55 3.65 -14.81
CA ALA A 84 0.27 4.67 -15.45
C ALA A 84 -0.26 6.05 -15.08
N ASN A 85 0.62 6.94 -14.64
CA ASN A 85 0.24 8.30 -14.26
C ASN A 85 0.50 9.23 -15.44
N ILE A 86 -0.53 9.96 -15.88
CA ILE A 86 -0.44 10.83 -17.05
C ILE A 86 -0.16 12.26 -16.57
N ALA A 87 0.98 12.80 -16.98
CA ALA A 87 1.32 14.19 -16.80
C ALA A 87 0.70 15.02 -17.93
N MET A 88 -0.01 16.09 -17.57
CA MET A 88 -0.58 17.04 -18.52
C MET A 88 -0.03 18.43 -18.26
N LEU A 89 0.17 19.19 -19.33
CA LEU A 89 0.52 20.61 -19.29
C LEU A 89 -0.35 21.34 -20.30
N ASN A 90 -1.05 22.40 -19.87
CA ASN A 90 -1.96 23.17 -20.72
C ASN A 90 -2.95 22.29 -21.49
N ASN A 91 -3.49 21.27 -20.81
CA ASN A 91 -4.45 20.31 -21.37
C ASN A 91 -3.88 19.41 -22.50
N GLN A 92 -2.56 19.31 -22.64
CA GLN A 92 -1.86 18.39 -23.53
C GLN A 92 -1.06 17.36 -22.73
N VAL A 93 -0.92 16.14 -23.24
CA VAL A 93 -0.10 15.09 -22.58
C VAL A 93 1.37 15.47 -22.66
N ALA A 94 1.98 15.72 -21.52
CA ALA A 94 3.40 16.07 -21.38
C ALA A 94 4.27 14.83 -21.12
N GLY A 95 3.69 13.77 -20.55
CA GLY A 95 4.38 12.49 -20.40
C GLY A 95 3.58 11.45 -19.62
N VAL A 96 4.17 10.28 -19.46
CA VAL A 96 3.56 9.14 -18.79
C VAL A 96 4.61 8.50 -17.87
N ILE A 97 4.24 8.31 -16.60
CA ILE A 97 5.08 7.59 -15.63
C ILE A 97 4.53 6.18 -15.45
N LEU A 98 5.40 5.20 -15.72
CA LEU A 98 5.13 3.77 -15.62
C LEU A 98 5.93 3.20 -14.45
N GLU A 99 5.30 2.36 -13.64
CA GLU A 99 5.96 1.59 -12.59
C GLU A 99 6.47 0.26 -13.16
N ALA A 100 7.78 0.02 -13.02
CA ALA A 100 8.40 -1.24 -13.39
C ALA A 100 8.68 -2.06 -12.12
N VAL A 101 8.40 -3.35 -12.17
CA VAL A 101 8.52 -4.25 -11.02
C VAL A 101 9.70 -5.19 -11.23
N ALA A 102 10.67 -5.14 -10.32
CA ALA A 102 11.70 -6.17 -10.22
C ALA A 102 11.33 -7.13 -9.09
N HIS A 103 11.20 -8.41 -9.41
CA HIS A 103 10.88 -9.46 -8.45
C HIS A 103 12.11 -9.91 -7.65
N ASP A 104 11.86 -10.58 -6.53
CA ASP A 104 12.88 -11.26 -5.71
C ASP A 104 13.89 -10.32 -5.03
N GLY A 105 13.46 -9.11 -4.64
CA GLY A 105 14.23 -8.27 -3.73
C GLY A 105 14.25 -8.84 -2.30
N TYR A 106 15.20 -8.39 -1.47
CA TYR A 106 15.37 -8.87 -0.09
C TYR A 106 14.09 -8.76 0.77
N SER A 107 13.21 -7.81 0.44
CA SER A 107 11.95 -7.55 1.12
C SER A 107 10.73 -7.76 0.22
N GLY A 108 10.89 -8.48 -0.89
CA GLY A 108 9.86 -8.68 -1.92
C GLY A 108 10.07 -7.83 -3.17
N ASP A 109 8.98 -7.52 -3.87
CA ASP A 109 8.99 -6.77 -5.12
C ASP A 109 9.55 -5.35 -4.94
N ILE A 110 10.41 -4.91 -5.87
CA ILE A 110 10.88 -3.53 -5.99
C ILE A 110 10.01 -2.84 -7.04
N LYS A 111 9.46 -1.67 -6.71
CA LYS A 111 8.56 -0.89 -7.55
C LYS A 111 9.02 0.56 -7.63
#